data_AF-D5UTV9-F1
#
_entry.id   AF-D5UTV9-F1
#
_cell.length_a   1.000
_cell.length_b   1.000
_cell.length_c   1.000
_cell.angle_alpha   90.00
_cell.angle_beta   90.00
_cell.angle_gamma   90.00
#
_symmetry.space_group_name_H-M   'P 1'
#
loop_
_entity.id
_entity.type
_entity.pdbx_description
1 polymer ?
#
loop_
_entity_poly.entity_id
_entity_poly.type
_entity_poly.pdbx_seq_one_letter_code
_entity_poly.pdbx_strand_id
1 'polypeptide(L)'
;MIKPSRNLVIGGAVFLVAVAVLFAFTINAAVTKNQEPAPRPALSAASEGTLLKVAPLQYCDAEANPPSCDTPARPTRLAVEPGKAIVISLPDYITDRPWDVTIQRFDTTTGKASLETRTHVKPTEATLVLKSTDQLILGAVEIRVPSPVQDAFGNLVAQAVWGIDTLPDGLVANQKQ
;
A
#
# COMPACT_ATOMS: atom_id res chain seq x y z
N MET A 1 23.43 -63.47 -15.95
CA MET A 1 22.35 -62.57 -16.38
C MET A 1 21.28 -62.58 -15.28
N ILE A 2 21.33 -61.61 -14.36
CA ILE A 2 20.48 -61.58 -13.16
C ILE A 2 19.15 -60.94 -13.54
N LYS A 3 18.06 -61.74 -13.54
CA LYS A 3 16.71 -61.26 -13.82
C LYS A 3 16.20 -60.51 -12.58
N PRO A 4 15.94 -59.19 -12.66
CA PRO A 4 15.46 -58.45 -11.51
C PRO A 4 14.11 -59.02 -11.06
N SER A 5 13.95 -59.19 -9.75
CA SER A 5 12.70 -59.70 -9.18
C SER A 5 11.58 -58.69 -9.43
N ARG A 6 10.36 -59.18 -9.64
CA ARG A 6 9.18 -58.36 -9.97
C ARG A 6 8.96 -57.23 -8.95
N ASN A 7 9.29 -57.46 -7.68
CA ASN A 7 9.16 -56.48 -6.60
C ASN A 7 10.18 -55.34 -6.70
N LEU A 8 11.38 -55.60 -7.24
CA LEU A 8 12.40 -54.58 -7.47
C LEU A 8 12.00 -53.63 -8.62
N VAL A 9 11.38 -54.18 -9.67
CA VAL A 9 10.86 -53.40 -10.81
C VAL A 9 9.68 -52.52 -10.37
N ILE A 10 8.75 -53.07 -9.59
CA ILE A 10 7.59 -52.32 -9.07
C ILE A 10 8.05 -51.24 -8.09
N GLY A 11 8.97 -51.56 -7.17
CA GLY A 11 9.51 -50.58 -6.22
C GLY A 11 10.25 -49.43 -6.91
N GLY A 12 11.05 -49.72 -7.94
CA GLY A 12 11.72 -48.70 -8.74
C GLY A 12 10.75 -47.81 -9.51
N ALA A 13 9.69 -48.38 -10.09
CA ALA A 13 8.66 -47.62 -10.80
C ALA A 13 7.88 -46.70 -9.86
N VAL A 14 7.46 -47.20 -8.68
CA VAL A 14 6.75 -46.40 -7.67
C VAL A 14 7.63 -45.26 -7.16
N PHE A 15 8.91 -45.52 -6.91
CA PHE A 15 9.85 -44.49 -6.48
C PHE A 15 10.04 -43.40 -7.54
N LEU A 16 10.22 -43.78 -8.82
CA LEU A 16 10.34 -42.82 -9.92
C LEU A 16 9.08 -41.96 -10.09
N VAL A 17 7.89 -42.55 -9.97
CA VAL A 17 6.62 -41.81 -10.01
C VAL A 17 6.52 -40.84 -8.83
N ALA A 18 6.88 -41.26 -7.62
CA ALA A 18 6.85 -40.39 -6.45
C ALA A 18 7.82 -39.19 -6.58
N VAL A 19 9.03 -39.43 -7.08
CA VAL A 19 10.02 -38.38 -7.34
C VAL A 19 9.53 -37.42 -8.43
N ALA A 20 8.96 -37.92 -9.52
CA ALA A 20 8.42 -37.08 -10.58
C ALA A 20 7.25 -36.20 -10.11
N VAL A 21 6.35 -36.74 -9.28
CA VAL A 21 5.24 -35.97 -8.69
C VAL A 21 5.75 -34.88 -7.74
N LEU A 22 6.70 -35.20 -6.86
CA LEU A 22 7.32 -34.22 -5.97
C LEU A 22 8.00 -33.10 -6.76
N PHE A 23 8.76 -33.45 -7.80
CA PHE A 23 9.46 -32.48 -8.63
C PHE A 23 8.48 -31.57 -9.38
N ALA A 24 7.42 -32.13 -9.98
CA ALA A 24 6.36 -31.36 -10.63
C ALA A 24 5.65 -30.41 -9.65
N PHE A 25 5.37 -30.86 -8.42
CA PHE A 25 4.77 -30.03 -7.38
C PHE A 25 5.69 -28.87 -6.97
N THR A 26 7.00 -29.13 -6.78
CA THR A 26 7.97 -28.09 -6.42
C THR A 26 8.17 -27.06 -7.53
N ILE A 27 8.21 -27.48 -8.80
CA ILE A 27 8.33 -26.57 -9.94
C ILE A 27 7.06 -25.73 -10.03
N ASN A 28 5.89 -26.34 -9.92
CA ASN A 28 4.62 -25.61 -9.99
C ASN A 28 4.51 -24.56 -8.88
N ALA A 29 4.86 -24.92 -7.64
CA ALA A 29 4.88 -24.00 -6.50
C ALA A 29 5.89 -22.83 -6.69
N ALA A 30 7.06 -23.11 -7.27
CA ALA A 30 8.06 -22.09 -7.55
C ALA A 30 7.62 -21.14 -8.67
N VAL A 31 6.97 -21.67 -9.72
CA VAL A 31 6.44 -20.87 -10.83
C VAL A 31 5.28 -20.00 -10.36
N THR A 32 4.34 -20.53 -9.56
CA THR A 32 3.22 -19.74 -9.03
C THR A 32 3.68 -18.63 -8.08
N LYS A 33 4.72 -18.87 -7.28
CA LYS A 33 5.28 -17.84 -6.38
C LYS A 33 5.89 -16.67 -7.16
N ASN A 34 6.49 -16.93 -8.32
CA ASN A 34 7.04 -15.88 -9.20
C ASN A 34 5.97 -15.11 -9.99
N GLN A 35 4.71 -15.57 -9.96
CA GLN A 35 3.59 -14.91 -10.63
C GLN A 35 2.80 -13.98 -9.71
N GLU A 36 3.05 -14.01 -8.38
CA GLU A 36 2.46 -13.02 -7.49
C GLU A 36 3.09 -11.64 -7.75
N PRO A 37 2.28 -10.60 -8.02
CA PRO A 37 2.79 -9.25 -8.13
C PRO A 37 3.60 -8.90 -6.88
N ALA A 38 4.75 -8.24 -7.06
CA ALA A 38 5.54 -7.78 -5.93
C ALA A 38 4.66 -6.96 -4.98
N PRO A 39 4.82 -7.11 -3.65
CA PRO A 39 3.99 -6.42 -2.68
C PRO A 39 4.08 -4.91 -2.91
N ARG A 40 2.93 -4.25 -3.00
CA ARG A 40 2.86 -2.80 -3.20
C ARG A 40 3.50 -2.07 -2.00
N PRO A 41 4.17 -0.92 -2.21
CA PRO A 41 4.80 -0.18 -1.14
C PRO A 41 3.76 0.29 -0.11
N ALA A 42 3.89 -0.17 1.13
CA ALA A 42 2.97 0.18 2.21
C ALA A 42 3.64 1.11 3.23
N LEU A 43 2.90 2.11 3.71
CA LEU A 43 3.31 2.96 4.82
C LEU A 43 3.11 2.21 6.15
N SER A 44 3.69 2.73 7.22
CA SER A 44 3.28 2.37 8.58
C SER A 44 2.70 3.59 9.27
N ALA A 45 1.52 3.47 9.87
CA ALA A 45 0.86 4.56 10.56
C ALA A 45 0.52 4.13 11.99
N ALA A 46 0.83 4.99 12.96
CA ALA A 46 0.59 4.72 14.36
C ALA A 46 -0.13 5.88 15.05
N SER A 47 -1.13 5.56 15.87
CA SER A 47 -1.75 6.48 16.81
C SER A 47 -2.28 5.70 18.01
N GLU A 48 -2.13 6.26 19.21
CA GLU A 48 -2.71 5.72 20.45
C GLU A 48 -2.52 4.21 20.67
N GLY A 49 -1.31 3.70 20.42
CA GLY A 49 -0.99 2.28 20.62
C GLY A 49 -1.46 1.35 19.49
N THR A 50 -2.18 1.87 18.49
CA THR A 50 -2.52 1.15 17.27
C THR A 50 -1.47 1.41 16.20
N LEU A 51 -0.96 0.35 15.57
CA LEU A 51 -0.02 0.40 14.45
C LEU A 51 -0.60 -0.38 13.28
N LEU A 52 -0.74 0.27 12.12
CA LEU A 52 -1.29 -0.32 10.90
C LEU A 52 -0.32 -0.18 9.73
N LYS A 53 -0.39 -1.15 8.81
CA LYS A 53 0.18 -1.01 7.47
C LYS A 53 -0.86 -0.38 6.56
N VAL A 54 -0.47 0.69 5.87
CA VAL A 54 -1.36 1.42 4.95
C VAL A 54 -0.91 1.06 3.53
N ALA A 55 -1.68 0.21 2.87
CA ALA A 55 -1.49 -0.07 1.45
C ALA A 55 -1.89 1.15 0.59
N PRO A 56 -1.35 1.30 -0.63
CA PRO A 56 -1.84 2.32 -1.54
C PRO A 56 -3.33 2.12 -1.81
N LEU A 57 -4.10 3.20 -1.80
CA LEU A 57 -5.49 3.18 -2.29
C LEU A 57 -5.53 3.12 -3.81
N GLN A 58 -4.47 3.59 -4.48
CA GLN A 58 -4.27 3.42 -5.90
C GLN A 58 -2.78 3.23 -6.18
N TYR A 59 -2.46 2.28 -7.05
CA TYR A 59 -1.11 2.05 -7.54
C TYR A 59 -1.17 1.81 -9.05
N CYS A 60 -0.35 2.51 -9.81
CA CYS A 60 -0.22 2.37 -11.25
C CYS A 60 1.19 1.89 -11.58
N ASP A 61 1.26 0.74 -12.25
CA ASP A 61 2.48 0.25 -12.85
C ASP A 61 2.73 1.01 -14.15
N ALA A 62 3.67 1.97 -14.08
CA ALA A 62 4.09 2.78 -15.20
C ALA A 62 5.05 2.03 -16.15
N GLU A 63 5.63 0.91 -15.72
CA GLU A 63 6.53 0.09 -16.54
C GLU A 63 5.74 -0.93 -17.39
N ALA A 64 4.50 -1.24 -17.00
CA ALA A 64 3.59 -2.04 -17.80
C ALA A 64 3.29 -1.37 -19.16
N ASN A 65 3.19 -2.18 -20.23
CA ASN A 65 2.79 -1.72 -21.55
C ASN A 65 1.55 -2.51 -22.02
N PRO A 66 0.33 -1.94 -21.97
CA PRO A 66 0.03 -0.56 -21.57
C PRO A 66 0.14 -0.32 -20.05
N PRO A 67 0.32 0.94 -19.60
CA PRO A 67 0.28 1.27 -18.18
C PRO A 67 -1.01 0.76 -17.53
N SER A 68 -0.88 0.11 -16.38
CA SER A 68 -2.00 -0.55 -15.70
C SER A 68 -2.10 -0.09 -14.26
N CYS A 69 -3.29 0.27 -13.82
CA CYS A 69 -3.56 0.63 -12.44
C CYS A 69 -4.35 -0.47 -11.73
N ASP A 70 -4.03 -0.69 -10.46
CA ASP A 70 -4.81 -1.53 -9.56
C ASP A 70 -6.23 -0.94 -9.38
N THR A 71 -7.19 -1.79 -9.03
CA THR A 71 -8.54 -1.32 -8.67
C THR A 71 -8.45 -0.40 -7.45
N PRO A 72 -9.03 0.81 -7.49
CA PRO A 72 -8.99 1.72 -6.36
C PRO A 72 -9.59 1.11 -5.09
N ALA A 73 -8.85 1.21 -3.99
CA ALA A 73 -9.29 0.80 -2.67
C ALA A 73 -9.79 2.00 -1.85
N ARG A 74 -10.40 1.72 -0.70
CA ARG A 74 -10.80 2.76 0.25
C ARG A 74 -9.61 3.21 1.09
N PRO A 75 -9.60 4.46 1.58
CA PRO A 75 -8.61 4.92 2.56
C PRO A 75 -8.57 4.00 3.78
N THR A 76 -7.38 3.81 4.35
CA THR A 76 -7.24 3.09 5.62
C THR A 76 -7.75 3.97 6.76
N ARG A 77 -8.58 3.42 7.63
CA ARG A 77 -9.10 4.15 8.80
C ARG A 77 -8.14 4.01 9.98
N LEU A 78 -7.72 5.14 10.55
CA LEU A 78 -6.99 5.22 11.80
C LEU A 78 -7.38 6.52 12.50
N ALA A 79 -8.40 6.45 13.36
CA ALA A 79 -8.91 7.61 14.09
C ALA A 79 -7.81 8.28 14.93
N VAL A 80 -7.81 9.62 14.98
CA VAL A 80 -6.87 10.41 15.77
C VAL A 80 -7.64 11.39 16.64
N GLU A 81 -7.78 11.05 17.92
CA GLU A 81 -8.51 11.86 18.87
C GLU A 81 -7.90 13.26 19.07
N PRO A 82 -8.70 14.26 19.45
CA PRO A 82 -8.19 15.58 19.81
C PRO A 82 -7.10 15.52 20.88
N GLY A 83 -6.04 16.30 20.72
CA GLY A 83 -4.87 16.29 21.59
C GLY A 83 -3.86 15.16 21.29
N LYS A 84 -4.16 14.28 20.34
CA LYS A 84 -3.28 13.17 19.93
C LYS A 84 -2.60 13.45 18.60
N ALA A 85 -1.74 12.53 18.20
CA ALA A 85 -1.01 12.61 16.94
C ALA A 85 -1.01 11.27 16.22
N ILE A 86 -0.93 11.34 14.90
CA ILE A 86 -0.53 10.21 14.06
C ILE A 86 0.94 10.37 13.71
N VAL A 87 1.67 9.25 13.73
CA VAL A 87 3.03 9.13 13.23
C VAL A 87 2.99 8.22 12.01
N ILE A 88 3.46 8.71 10.87
CA ILE A 88 3.46 8.00 9.60
C ILE A 88 4.91 7.80 9.17
N SER A 89 5.37 6.55 9.16
CA SER A 89 6.68 6.19 8.62
C SER A 89 6.56 5.87 7.14
N LEU A 90 7.38 6.56 6.34
CA LEU A 90 7.39 6.44 4.89
C LEU A 90 8.40 5.36 4.47
N PRO A 91 8.06 4.50 3.50
CA PRO A 91 9.02 3.55 2.93
C PRO A 91 10.00 4.28 2.00
N ASP A 92 11.16 3.66 1.76
CA ASP A 92 12.20 4.16 0.84
C ASP A 92 11.64 4.53 -0.54
N TYR A 93 10.65 3.76 -1.00
CA TYR A 93 9.90 4.06 -2.22
C TYR A 93 9.42 5.51 -2.30
N ILE A 94 9.01 6.13 -1.19
CA ILE A 94 8.56 7.52 -1.14
C ILE A 94 9.74 8.45 -0.88
N THR A 95 10.62 8.12 0.07
CA THR A 95 11.70 9.01 0.49
C THR A 95 12.80 9.20 -0.55
N ASP A 96 12.86 8.37 -1.59
CA ASP A 96 13.87 8.45 -2.65
C ASP A 96 13.44 9.27 -3.88
N ARG A 97 12.22 9.84 -3.87
CA ARG A 97 11.63 10.53 -5.04
C ARG A 97 10.77 11.73 -4.63
N PRO A 98 10.39 12.63 -5.56
CA PRO A 98 9.43 13.66 -5.25
C PRO A 98 8.06 13.10 -4.82
N TRP A 99 7.41 13.72 -3.84
CA TRP A 99 6.07 13.35 -3.40
C TRP A 99 5.33 14.55 -2.78
N ASP A 100 4.01 14.44 -2.70
CA ASP A 100 3.14 15.43 -2.07
C ASP A 100 2.38 14.79 -0.91
N VAL A 101 2.14 15.56 0.15
CA VAL A 101 1.12 15.24 1.16
C VAL A 101 0.06 16.31 1.19
N THR A 102 -1.20 15.88 1.13
CA THR A 102 -2.37 16.71 1.36
C THR A 102 -2.97 16.36 2.71
N ILE A 103 -3.10 17.36 3.58
CA ILE A 103 -3.61 17.23 4.94
C ILE A 103 -4.95 17.94 4.99
N GLN A 104 -6.01 17.20 5.30
CA GLN A 104 -7.32 17.76 5.56
C GLN A 104 -7.49 18.02 7.05
N ARG A 105 -8.00 19.21 7.37
CA ARG A 105 -8.32 19.59 8.74
C ARG A 105 -9.71 20.18 8.86
N PHE A 106 -10.38 19.92 9.97
CA PHE A 106 -11.69 20.49 10.29
C PHE A 106 -11.56 21.47 11.45
N ASP A 107 -11.92 22.71 11.19
CA ASP A 107 -11.99 23.76 12.20
C ASP A 107 -13.32 23.64 12.96
N THR A 108 -13.26 23.35 14.25
CA THR A 108 -14.45 23.14 15.09
C THR A 108 -15.15 24.45 15.48
N THR A 109 -14.44 25.59 15.36
CA THR A 109 -15.00 26.92 15.65
C THR A 109 -15.79 27.45 14.45
N THR A 110 -15.27 27.24 13.24
CA THR A 110 -15.91 27.73 12.00
C THR A 110 -16.77 26.67 11.30
N GLY A 111 -16.60 25.40 11.66
CA GLY A 111 -17.26 24.26 11.01
C GLY A 111 -16.74 23.97 9.59
N LYS A 112 -15.62 24.57 9.18
CA LYS A 112 -15.09 24.47 7.82
C LYS A 112 -13.95 23.47 7.73
N ALA A 113 -13.88 22.77 6.60
CA ALA A 113 -12.71 21.99 6.23
C ALA A 113 -11.68 22.86 5.50
N SER A 114 -10.40 22.61 5.75
CA SER A 114 -9.28 23.17 5.00
C SER A 114 -8.38 22.05 4.47
N LEU A 115 -7.69 22.34 3.36
CA LEU A 115 -6.70 21.45 2.76
C LEU A 115 -5.37 22.20 2.70
N GLU A 116 -4.32 21.54 3.19
CA GLU A 116 -2.93 21.99 3.07
C GLU A 116 -2.16 20.96 2.26
N THR A 117 -1.53 21.37 1.16
CA THR A 117 -0.65 20.49 0.37
C THR A 117 0.79 20.94 0.53
N ARG A 118 1.67 19.97 0.82
CA ARG A 118 3.12 20.17 0.91
C ARG A 118 3.82 19.28 -0.11
N THR A 119 4.71 19.88 -0.88
CA THR A 119 5.51 19.20 -1.92
C THR A 119 6.94 19.00 -1.44
N HIS A 120 7.40 17.75 -1.48
CA HIS A 120 8.76 17.36 -1.13
C HIS A 120 9.53 16.99 -2.41
N VAL A 121 10.21 17.96 -3.02
CA VAL A 121 10.98 17.73 -4.27
C VAL A 121 12.30 17.01 -4.02
N LYS A 122 12.92 17.27 -2.85
CA LYS A 122 14.16 16.62 -2.38
C LYS A 122 13.92 16.16 -0.94
N PRO A 123 13.16 15.08 -0.74
CA PRO A 123 12.78 14.64 0.59
C PRO A 123 14.00 14.28 1.45
N THR A 124 13.95 14.68 2.70
CA THR A 124 14.88 14.27 3.77
C THR A 124 14.14 13.62 4.95
N GLU A 125 12.81 13.67 4.92
CA GLU A 125 11.94 13.20 5.99
C GLU A 125 11.46 11.77 5.70
N ALA A 126 11.78 10.85 6.60
CA ALA A 126 11.26 9.47 6.57
C ALA A 126 10.01 9.29 7.45
N THR A 127 9.58 10.33 8.15
CA THR A 127 8.46 10.25 9.10
C THR A 127 7.71 11.56 9.18
N LEU A 128 6.38 11.47 9.18
CA LEU A 128 5.47 12.59 9.40
C LEU A 128 4.81 12.47 10.77
N VAL A 129 4.73 13.58 11.50
CA VAL A 129 4.02 13.65 12.78
C VAL A 129 2.95 14.73 12.67
N LEU A 130 1.68 14.31 12.68
CA LEU A 130 0.54 15.22 12.49
C LEU A 130 -0.34 15.18 13.74
N LYS A 131 -0.47 16.33 14.41
CA LYS A 131 -1.32 16.49 15.58
C LYS A 131 -2.76 16.80 15.19
N SER A 132 -3.70 16.28 15.97
CA SER A 132 -5.11 16.67 15.99
C SER A 132 -5.32 17.53 17.25
N THR A 133 -6.04 18.65 17.15
CA THR A 133 -6.33 19.54 18.30
C THR A 133 -7.83 19.74 18.44
N ASP A 134 -8.28 20.21 19.61
CA ASP A 134 -9.71 20.47 19.87
C ASP A 134 -10.31 21.49 18.89
N GLN A 135 -9.50 22.45 18.43
CA GLN A 135 -9.91 23.48 17.46
C GLN A 135 -9.75 23.04 16.02
N LEU A 136 -8.81 22.12 15.74
CA LEU A 136 -8.39 21.78 14.38
C LEU A 136 -8.14 20.26 14.28
N ILE A 137 -9.22 19.55 14.03
CA ILE A 137 -9.26 18.09 13.95
C ILE A 137 -8.54 17.64 12.69
N LEU A 138 -7.66 16.64 12.81
CA LEU A 138 -7.06 15.99 11.65
C LEU A 138 -8.10 15.08 10.98
N GLY A 139 -8.55 15.43 9.78
CA GLY A 139 -9.62 14.71 9.09
C GLY A 139 -9.11 13.59 8.18
N ALA A 140 -8.11 13.90 7.37
CA ALA A 140 -7.50 12.93 6.45
C ALA A 140 -6.08 13.31 6.09
N VAL A 141 -5.30 12.31 5.69
CA VAL A 141 -3.94 12.48 5.15
C VAL A 141 -3.85 11.69 3.85
N GLU A 142 -3.56 12.36 2.75
CA GLU A 142 -3.29 11.75 1.44
C GLU A 142 -1.82 11.97 1.11
N ILE A 143 -1.12 10.90 0.71
CA ILE A 143 0.26 10.97 0.22
C ILE A 143 0.25 10.50 -1.23
N ARG A 144 0.90 11.25 -2.12
CA ARG A 144 0.93 10.97 -3.56
C ARG A 144 2.35 10.99 -4.08
N VAL A 145 2.71 9.96 -4.83
CA VAL A 145 3.92 9.89 -5.62
C VAL A 145 3.53 10.07 -7.09
N PRO A 146 4.01 11.11 -7.79
CA PRO A 146 3.75 11.30 -9.21
C PRO A 146 4.46 10.23 -10.05
N SER A 147 3.88 9.89 -11.20
CA SER A 147 4.54 9.10 -12.25
C SER A 147 5.02 10.01 -13.38
N PRO A 148 5.93 9.55 -14.25
CA PRO A 148 6.25 10.24 -15.50
C PRO A 148 5.16 10.09 -16.58
N VAL A 149 4.13 9.27 -16.34
CA VAL A 149 3.05 8.99 -17.29
C VAL A 149 2.06 10.15 -17.26
N GLN A 150 1.68 10.64 -18.45
CA GLN A 150 0.65 11.65 -18.62
C GLN A 150 -0.64 11.02 -19.12
N ASP A 151 -1.78 11.54 -18.65
CA ASP A 151 -3.08 11.23 -19.22
C ASP A 151 -3.28 11.92 -20.59
N ALA A 152 -4.44 11.70 -21.22
CA ALA A 152 -4.78 12.30 -22.52
C ALA A 152 -4.85 13.84 -22.50
N PHE A 153 -4.89 14.46 -21.32
CA PHE A 153 -4.95 15.90 -21.12
C PHE A 153 -3.57 16.50 -20.75
N GLY A 154 -2.52 15.67 -20.69
CA GLY A 154 -1.17 16.08 -20.33
C GLY A 154 -0.91 16.20 -18.82
N ASN A 155 -1.85 15.74 -17.97
CA ASN A 155 -1.64 15.74 -16.52
C ASN A 155 -0.83 14.53 -16.10
N LEU A 156 0.11 14.72 -15.18
CA LEU A 156 0.85 13.60 -14.59
C LEU A 156 -0.10 12.72 -13.76
N VAL A 157 -0.14 11.44 -14.09
CA VAL A 157 -0.87 10.43 -13.33
C VAL A 157 -0.07 10.09 -12.08
N ALA A 158 -0.73 9.94 -10.93
CA ALA A 158 -0.08 9.46 -9.72
C ALA A 158 0.35 8.00 -9.90
N GLN A 159 1.62 7.70 -9.63
CA GLN A 159 2.09 6.31 -9.60
C GLN A 159 1.52 5.58 -8.39
N ALA A 160 1.43 6.27 -7.26
CA ALA A 160 0.85 5.70 -6.04
C ALA A 160 0.17 6.79 -5.21
N VAL A 161 -0.95 6.42 -4.60
CA VAL A 161 -1.68 7.26 -3.65
C VAL A 161 -1.98 6.43 -2.41
N TRP A 162 -1.70 6.98 -1.24
CA TRP A 162 -2.11 6.44 0.05
C TRP A 162 -3.06 7.42 0.71
N GLY A 163 -4.05 6.90 1.42
CA GLY A 163 -5.04 7.71 2.12
C GLY A 163 -5.28 7.13 3.49
N ILE A 164 -5.25 8.00 4.49
CA ILE A 164 -5.59 7.68 5.87
C ILE A 164 -6.75 8.58 6.27
N ASP A 165 -7.87 7.96 6.60
CA ASP A 165 -9.00 8.64 7.23
C ASP A 165 -8.76 8.67 8.74
N THR A 166 -8.63 9.88 9.29
CA THR A 166 -8.21 10.11 10.67
C THR A 166 -9.28 10.77 11.52
N LEU A 167 -10.48 10.99 10.98
CA LEU A 167 -11.57 11.57 11.76
C LEU A 167 -11.79 10.74 13.03
N PRO A 168 -12.02 11.37 14.19
CA PRO A 168 -12.44 10.67 15.40
C PRO A 168 -13.73 9.86 15.17
N ASP A 169 -13.90 8.80 15.95
CA ASP A 169 -15.12 8.01 15.86
C ASP A 169 -16.32 8.82 16.42
N GLY A 170 -17.45 8.80 15.71
CA GLY A 170 -18.63 9.60 16.04
C GLY A 170 -18.62 11.03 15.45
N LEU A 171 -17.49 11.52 14.93
CA LEU A 171 -17.46 12.69 14.05
C LEU A 171 -17.69 12.24 12.60
N VAL A 172 -18.96 12.16 12.20
CA VAL A 172 -19.30 11.95 10.80
C VAL A 172 -19.02 13.26 10.07
N ALA A 173 -17.95 13.31 9.27
CA ALA A 173 -17.85 14.36 8.26
C ALA A 173 -19.08 14.21 7.35
N ASN A 174 -19.98 15.19 7.39
CA ASN A 174 -21.04 15.30 6.42
C ASN A 174 -20.38 15.48 5.04
N GLN A 175 -20.06 14.37 4.38
CA GLN A 175 -19.66 14.33 2.99
C GLN A 175 -20.90 14.58 2.14
N LYS A 176 -21.36 15.84 2.12
CA LYS A 176 -22.18 16.35 1.03
C LYS A 176 -21.25 17.11 0.09
N GLN A 177 -20.77 16.41 -0.92
CA GLN A 177 -20.52 17.00 -2.23
C GLN A 177 -21.79 16.83 -3.06
#